data_AF-A0A6A2YWJ4-F1
#
_entry.id   AF-A0A6A2YWJ4-F1
#
_cell.length_a   1.000
_cell.length_b   1.000
_cell.length_c   1.000
_cell.angle_alpha   90.00
_cell.angle_beta   90.00
_cell.angle_gamma   90.00
#
_symmetry.space_group_name_H-M   'P 1'
#
loop_
_entity.id
_entity.type
_entity.pdbx_description
1 polymer ?
#
loop_
_entity_poly.entity_id
_entity_poly.type
_entity_poly.pdbx_seq_one_letter_code
_entity_poly.pdbx_strand_id
1 'polypeptide(L)'
;MLATKNLDPTDVVALSGGHTIGLSHCTSFTGRLYPTQDPTMDQTFANNLKVICPIANSTNTTVLDIRTPNIFDNKYYVDLMNRQGLFTSDQDLYTDSRTRGIVTSFAIDQNLFFQRFAVAMIKMGQLSVLTGNDGEIRANCSARNAGKTSVLVSAVEELPVEEARSGF
;
A
#
# COMPACT_ATOMS: atom_id res chain seq x y z
N MET A 1 12.78 8.90 -1.97
CA MET A 1 12.63 7.50 -1.55
C MET A 1 12.05 6.62 -2.67
N LEU A 2 10.85 6.90 -3.19
CA LEU A 2 10.20 6.00 -4.16
C LEU A 2 10.83 6.02 -5.58
N ALA A 3 11.46 7.14 -5.97
CA ALA A 3 12.19 7.20 -7.25
C ALA A 3 13.33 6.17 -7.36
N THR A 4 13.99 5.80 -6.26
CA THR A 4 15.04 4.76 -6.28
C THR A 4 14.48 3.34 -6.42
N LYS A 5 13.15 3.22 -6.40
CA LYS A 5 12.39 1.98 -6.66
C LYS A 5 11.65 2.05 -8.00
N ASN A 6 12.04 2.95 -8.90
CA ASN A 6 11.43 3.14 -10.23
C ASN A 6 9.92 3.45 -10.19
N LEU A 7 9.47 4.10 -9.11
CA LEU A 7 8.10 4.63 -9.00
C LEU A 7 8.14 6.14 -9.25
N ASP A 8 7.34 6.59 -10.20
CA ASP A 8 7.21 8.01 -10.57
C ASP A 8 6.19 8.75 -9.68
N PRO A 9 6.06 10.09 -9.77
CA PRO A 9 5.10 10.83 -8.96
C PRO A 9 3.63 10.40 -9.13
N THR A 10 3.24 9.92 -10.32
CA THR A 10 1.89 9.39 -10.55
C THR A 10 1.69 8.09 -9.80
N ASP A 11 2.70 7.21 -9.79
CA ASP A 11 2.66 5.97 -9.02
C ASP A 11 2.53 6.26 -7.52
N VAL A 12 3.27 7.26 -7.00
CA VAL A 12 3.17 7.66 -5.58
C VAL A 12 1.76 8.15 -5.26
N VAL A 13 1.22 9.09 -6.02
CA VAL A 13 -0.12 9.65 -5.77
C VAL A 13 -1.20 8.57 -5.90
N ALA A 14 -1.06 7.65 -6.86
CA ALA A 14 -1.99 6.54 -7.03
C ALA A 14 -1.93 5.60 -5.82
N LEU A 15 -0.75 5.11 -5.45
CA LEU A 15 -0.59 4.16 -4.32
C LEU A 15 -1.03 4.76 -2.99
N SER A 16 -0.80 6.06 -2.77
CA SER A 16 -1.33 6.77 -1.60
C SER A 16 -2.86 6.74 -1.51
N GLY A 17 -3.55 6.59 -2.64
CA GLY A 17 -4.99 6.35 -2.68
C GLY A 17 -5.44 5.08 -1.94
N GLY A 18 -4.53 4.17 -1.58
CA GLY A 18 -4.82 3.06 -0.68
C GLY A 18 -5.36 3.50 0.69
N HIS A 19 -5.11 4.75 1.09
CA HIS A 19 -5.66 5.36 2.30
C HIS A 19 -7.15 5.74 2.18
N THR A 20 -7.83 5.48 1.06
CA THR A 20 -9.31 5.59 0.99
C THR A 20 -10.03 4.60 1.91
N ILE A 21 -9.34 3.58 2.40
CA ILE A 21 -9.85 2.63 3.40
C ILE A 21 -8.89 2.47 4.57
N GLY A 22 -9.43 2.08 5.72
CA GLY A 22 -8.63 1.64 6.87
C GLY A 22 -8.51 2.70 7.97
N LEU A 23 -7.62 2.40 8.92
CA LEU A 23 -7.49 3.14 10.17
C LEU A 23 -6.04 3.58 10.39
N SER A 24 -5.88 4.62 11.20
CA SER A 24 -4.58 5.04 11.74
C SER A 24 -4.66 5.31 13.23
N HIS A 25 -3.54 5.08 13.93
CA HIS A 25 -3.36 5.52 15.30
C HIS A 25 -3.05 7.02 15.37
N CYS A 26 -3.53 7.66 16.44
CA CYS A 26 -3.22 9.06 16.75
C CYS A 26 -1.72 9.38 16.65
N THR A 27 -0.84 8.48 17.12
CA THR A 27 0.62 8.67 17.09
C THR A 27 1.21 8.91 15.71
N SER A 28 0.51 8.51 14.64
CA SER A 28 0.94 8.77 13.25
C SER A 28 0.69 10.20 12.78
N PHE A 29 -0.18 10.97 13.45
CA PHE A 29 -0.58 12.31 13.01
C PHE A 29 -0.72 13.36 14.12
N THR A 30 -0.55 13.02 15.41
CA THR A 30 -0.65 13.99 16.51
C THR A 30 0.38 15.13 16.43
N GLY A 31 1.49 14.92 15.74
CA GLY A 31 2.46 15.99 15.41
C GLY A 31 1.87 17.12 14.54
N ARG A 32 0.72 16.89 13.89
CA ARG A 32 -0.05 17.92 13.17
C ARG A 32 -1.08 18.63 14.06
N LEU A 33 -1.35 18.13 15.26
CA LEU A 33 -2.38 18.68 16.15
C LEU A 33 -1.77 19.48 17.32
N TYR A 34 -0.58 19.07 17.79
CA TYR A 34 0.05 19.59 19.00
C TYR A 34 1.58 19.79 18.85
N PRO A 35 2.18 20.74 19.60
CA PRO A 35 1.50 21.75 20.43
C PRO A 35 0.79 22.81 19.57
N THR A 36 1.24 22.97 18.33
CA THR A 36 0.67 23.88 17.35
C THR A 36 0.03 23.06 16.24
N GLN A 37 -1.17 23.45 15.83
CA GLN A 37 -1.87 22.80 14.72
C GLN A 37 -1.19 23.15 13.38
N ASP A 38 -1.06 22.14 12.52
CA ASP A 38 -0.58 22.30 11.15
C ASP A 38 -1.52 23.24 10.36
N PRO A 39 -1.00 24.33 9.76
CA PRO A 39 -1.81 25.30 9.02
C PRO A 39 -2.37 24.76 7.69
N THR A 40 -1.88 23.62 7.20
CA THR A 40 -2.38 22.97 5.99
C THR A 40 -3.61 22.10 6.25
N MET A 41 -3.96 21.84 7.51
CA MET A 41 -5.14 21.06 7.90
C MET A 41 -6.37 21.95 8.08
N ASP A 42 -7.53 21.50 7.61
CA ASP A 42 -8.81 22.15 7.87
C ASP A 42 -9.08 22.27 9.38
N GLN A 43 -9.55 23.44 9.82
CA GLN A 43 -9.72 23.74 11.23
C GLN A 43 -10.81 22.88 11.89
N THR A 44 -11.89 22.60 11.18
CA THR A 44 -13.00 21.79 11.69
C THR A 44 -12.55 20.33 11.82
N PHE A 45 -11.86 19.83 10.81
CA PHE A 45 -11.27 18.50 10.83
C PHE A 45 -10.25 18.33 11.96
N ALA A 46 -9.34 19.29 12.14
CA ALA A 46 -8.40 19.29 13.26
C ALA A 46 -9.10 19.25 14.62
N ASN A 47 -10.17 20.02 14.80
CA ASN A 47 -10.95 20.02 16.04
C ASN A 47 -11.61 18.66 16.30
N ASN A 48 -12.18 18.03 15.26
CA ASN A 48 -12.74 16.68 15.37
C ASN A 48 -11.66 15.65 15.74
N LEU A 49 -10.48 15.74 15.13
CA LEU A 49 -9.35 14.87 15.47
C LEU A 49 -8.85 15.08 16.90
N LYS A 50 -8.91 16.31 17.45
CA LYS A 50 -8.55 16.58 18.85
C LYS A 50 -9.55 15.97 19.84
N VAL A 51 -10.82 15.76 19.46
CA VAL A 51 -11.77 15.00 20.29
C VAL A 51 -11.36 13.53 20.38
N ILE A 52 -10.87 12.96 19.28
CA ILE A 52 -10.42 11.56 19.20
C ILE A 52 -9.03 11.38 19.84
N CYS A 53 -8.14 12.35 19.61
CA CYS A 53 -6.76 12.40 20.08
C CYS A 53 -6.58 13.63 21.00
N PRO A 54 -7.08 13.59 22.25
CA PRO A 54 -7.07 14.75 23.16
C PRO A 54 -5.68 15.19 23.61
N ILE A 55 -4.66 14.34 23.47
CA ILE A 55 -3.29 14.63 23.88
C ILE A 55 -2.29 14.06 22.86
N ALA A 56 -1.05 14.56 22.87
CA ALA A 56 -0.04 14.20 21.87
C ALA A 56 0.30 12.69 21.83
N ASN A 57 0.16 12.00 22.96
CA ASN A 57 0.42 10.57 23.13
C ASN A 57 -0.86 9.72 23.21
N SER A 58 -2.00 10.22 22.72
CA SER A 58 -3.21 9.41 22.55
C SER A 58 -2.92 8.17 21.72
N THR A 59 -3.54 7.04 22.07
CA THR A 59 -3.36 5.74 21.38
C THR A 59 -4.58 5.29 20.59
N ASN A 60 -5.66 6.10 20.63
CA ASN A 60 -6.88 5.89 19.87
C ASN A 60 -6.62 5.79 18.36
N THR A 61 -7.59 5.23 17.65
CA THR A 61 -7.58 5.15 16.18
C THR A 61 -8.69 6.01 15.57
N THR A 62 -8.47 6.44 14.33
CA THR A 62 -9.47 7.08 13.48
C THR A 62 -9.36 6.56 12.05
N VAL A 63 -10.35 6.87 11.22
CA VAL A 63 -10.40 6.50 9.80
C VAL A 63 -9.40 7.32 8.98
N LEU A 64 -8.85 6.72 7.92
CA LEU A 64 -7.95 7.40 6.98
C LEU A 64 -8.72 8.30 5.99
N ASP A 65 -9.93 7.88 5.60
CA ASP A 65 -10.88 8.60 4.74
C ASP A 65 -12.12 8.94 5.57
N ILE A 66 -12.44 10.23 5.68
CA ILE A 66 -13.57 10.67 6.52
C ILE A 66 -14.92 10.63 5.79
N ARG A 67 -14.92 10.50 4.46
CA ARG A 67 -16.13 10.52 3.63
C ARG A 67 -16.68 9.11 3.45
N THR A 68 -15.82 8.15 3.15
CA THR A 68 -16.22 6.75 2.87
C THR A 68 -15.24 5.73 3.47
N PRO A 69 -15.14 5.63 4.81
CA PRO A 69 -14.07 4.89 5.50
C PRO A 69 -13.81 3.43 5.10
N ASN A 70 -14.82 2.78 4.50
CA ASN A 70 -14.82 1.36 4.17
C ASN A 70 -15.09 1.09 2.67
N ILE A 71 -15.11 2.12 1.83
CA ILE A 71 -15.34 1.97 0.38
C ILE A 71 -14.06 2.36 -0.32
N PHE A 72 -13.55 1.48 -1.19
CA PHE A 72 -12.41 1.83 -2.02
C PHE A 72 -12.87 2.71 -3.18
N ASP A 73 -12.70 4.02 -3.06
CA ASP A 73 -13.14 5.01 -4.04
C ASP A 73 -12.16 6.20 -4.11
N ASN A 74 -12.53 7.28 -4.81
CA ASN A 74 -11.66 8.45 -4.95
C ASN A 74 -11.83 9.51 -3.86
N LYS A 75 -12.61 9.24 -2.79
CA LYS A 75 -12.94 10.25 -1.78
C LYS A 75 -11.72 10.67 -0.96
N TYR A 76 -10.73 9.80 -0.81
CA TYR A 76 -9.39 10.17 -0.34
C TYR A 76 -8.85 11.43 -1.03
N TYR A 77 -8.92 11.53 -2.36
CA TYR A 77 -8.43 12.71 -3.08
C TYR A 77 -9.31 13.94 -2.88
N VAL A 78 -10.62 13.73 -2.69
CA VAL A 78 -11.56 14.79 -2.32
C VAL A 78 -11.22 15.31 -0.92
N ASP A 79 -10.85 14.45 0.03
CA ASP A 79 -10.37 14.85 1.36
C ASP A 79 -9.15 15.77 1.24
N LEU A 80 -8.16 15.41 0.41
CA LEU A 80 -6.94 16.23 0.23
C LEU A 80 -7.26 17.63 -0.32
N MET A 81 -8.17 17.72 -1.29
CA MET A 81 -8.61 19.00 -1.85
C MET A 81 -9.32 19.89 -0.82
N ASN A 82 -9.95 19.26 0.18
CA ASN A 82 -10.63 19.94 1.29
C ASN A 82 -9.73 20.14 2.51
N ARG A 83 -8.41 19.93 2.39
CA ARG A 83 -7.43 20.01 3.51
C ARG A 83 -7.71 19.01 4.63
N GLN A 84 -8.29 17.87 4.29
CA GLN A 84 -8.74 16.83 5.20
C GLN A 84 -7.92 15.54 5.08
N GLY A 85 -6.74 15.58 4.46
CA GLY A 85 -5.80 14.46 4.50
C GLY A 85 -5.26 14.26 5.92
N LEU A 86 -5.26 13.02 6.43
CA LEU A 86 -4.90 12.73 7.81
C LEU A 86 -3.40 12.95 8.08
N PHE A 87 -2.54 12.35 7.27
CA PHE A 87 -1.09 12.48 7.42
C PHE A 87 -0.54 13.72 6.73
N THR A 88 0.64 14.17 7.17
CA THR A 88 1.42 15.17 6.43
C THR A 88 1.74 14.65 5.03
N SER A 89 2.12 13.37 4.92
CA SER A 89 2.39 12.71 3.64
C SER A 89 1.19 12.67 2.70
N ASP A 90 -0.05 12.67 3.23
CA ASP A 90 -1.26 12.75 2.41
C ASP A 90 -1.48 14.18 1.94
N GLN A 91 -1.52 15.13 2.89
CA GLN A 91 -1.86 16.51 2.58
C GLN A 91 -0.80 17.19 1.69
N ASP A 92 0.47 16.78 1.80
CA ASP A 92 1.56 17.27 0.95
C ASP A 92 1.40 16.87 -0.52
N LEU A 93 0.69 15.78 -0.84
CA LEU A 93 0.40 15.44 -2.24
C LEU A 93 -0.41 16.54 -2.93
N TYR A 94 -1.29 17.23 -2.18
CA TYR A 94 -2.06 18.35 -2.70
C TYR A 94 -1.35 19.71 -2.49
N THR A 95 -0.51 19.83 -1.47
CA THR A 95 0.25 21.07 -1.21
C THR A 95 1.41 21.25 -2.20
N ASP A 96 2.05 20.17 -2.63
CA ASP A 96 3.17 20.21 -3.58
C ASP A 96 2.69 20.38 -5.03
N SER A 97 3.28 21.36 -5.72
CA SER A 97 2.98 21.66 -7.13
C SER A 97 3.19 20.50 -8.10
N ARG A 98 4.11 19.58 -7.79
CA ARG A 98 4.47 18.44 -8.65
C ARG A 98 3.38 17.37 -8.69
N THR A 99 2.59 17.26 -7.62
CA THR A 99 1.59 16.20 -7.42
C THR A 99 0.16 16.72 -7.38
N ARG A 100 -0.05 18.02 -7.09
CA ARG A 100 -1.38 18.65 -7.00
C ARG A 100 -2.26 18.39 -8.23
N GLY A 101 -1.69 18.47 -9.43
CA GLY A 101 -2.43 18.22 -10.67
C GLY A 101 -2.96 16.80 -10.78
N ILE A 102 -2.19 15.83 -10.28
CA ILE A 102 -2.55 14.40 -10.28
C ILE A 102 -3.62 14.12 -9.22
N VAL A 103 -3.50 14.69 -8.03
CA VAL A 103 -4.54 14.61 -6.99
C VAL A 103 -5.87 15.17 -7.52
N THR A 104 -5.82 16.33 -8.17
CA THR A 104 -7.02 16.98 -8.73
C THR A 104 -7.68 16.12 -9.80
N SER A 105 -6.89 15.50 -10.70
CA SER A 105 -7.47 14.64 -11.74
C SER A 105 -8.11 13.38 -11.17
N PHE A 106 -7.51 12.76 -10.15
CA PHE A 106 -8.08 11.58 -9.48
C PHE A 106 -9.34 11.91 -8.67
N ALA A 107 -9.41 13.08 -8.05
CA ALA A 107 -10.60 13.55 -7.36
C ALA A 107 -11.79 13.80 -8.32
N ILE A 108 -11.51 14.25 -9.54
CA ILE A 108 -12.53 14.49 -10.59
C ILE A 108 -12.96 13.19 -11.28
N ASP A 109 -12.01 12.30 -11.56
CA ASP A 109 -12.24 11.07 -12.32
C ASP A 109 -11.76 9.83 -11.54
N GLN A 110 -12.73 9.13 -10.93
CA GLN A 110 -12.49 7.89 -10.20
C GLN A 110 -11.99 6.74 -11.10
N ASN A 111 -12.41 6.70 -12.37
CA ASN A 111 -11.95 5.64 -13.28
C ASN A 111 -10.47 5.84 -13.60
N LEU A 112 -10.03 7.09 -13.77
CA LEU A 112 -8.62 7.42 -13.92
C LEU A 112 -7.82 7.00 -12.68
N PHE A 113 -8.31 7.29 -11.47
CA PHE A 113 -7.70 6.81 -10.24
C PHE A 113 -7.55 5.27 -10.25
N PHE A 114 -8.64 4.53 -10.47
CA PHE A 114 -8.60 3.07 -10.45
C PHE A 114 -7.64 2.49 -11.48
N GLN A 115 -7.61 3.05 -12.70
CA GLN A 115 -6.68 2.63 -13.73
C GLN A 115 -5.22 2.84 -13.29
N ARG A 116 -4.89 4.02 -12.74
CA ARG A 116 -3.54 4.32 -12.29
C ARG A 116 -3.14 3.56 -11.04
N PHE A 117 -4.08 3.30 -10.13
CA PHE A 117 -3.88 2.46 -8.97
C PHE A 117 -3.49 1.04 -9.38
N ALA A 118 -4.22 0.43 -10.32
CA ALA A 118 -3.91 -0.92 -10.81
C ALA A 118 -2.50 -0.99 -11.42
N VAL A 119 -2.13 -0.03 -12.27
CA VAL A 119 -0.79 0.05 -12.88
C VAL A 119 0.30 0.20 -11.81
N ALA A 120 0.10 1.09 -10.84
CA ALA A 120 1.08 1.34 -9.80
C ALA A 120 1.22 0.15 -8.83
N MET A 121 0.12 -0.55 -8.52
CA MET A 121 0.14 -1.78 -7.72
C MET A 121 0.91 -2.92 -8.42
N ILE A 122 0.76 -3.06 -9.74
CA ILE A 122 1.54 -4.04 -10.52
C ILE A 122 3.04 -3.71 -10.43
N LYS A 123 3.43 -2.44 -10.65
CA LYS A 123 4.83 -2.00 -10.51
C LYS A 123 5.36 -2.26 -9.10
N MET A 124 4.60 -1.90 -8.07
CA MET A 124 4.98 -2.10 -6.66
C MET A 124 5.14 -3.59 -6.32
N GLY A 125 4.25 -4.45 -6.82
CA GLY A 125 4.29 -5.90 -6.60
C GLY A 125 5.48 -6.61 -7.25
N GLN A 126 6.20 -5.92 -8.14
CA GLN A 126 7.38 -6.45 -8.85
C GLN A 126 8.71 -5.95 -8.28
N LEU A 127 8.69 -5.17 -7.19
CA LEU A 127 9.91 -4.63 -6.60
C LEU A 127 10.73 -5.72 -5.89
N SER A 128 11.97 -5.92 -6.37
CA SER A 128 12.96 -6.80 -5.73
C SER A 128 12.45 -8.23 -5.46
N VAL A 129 11.64 -8.77 -6.38
CA VAL A 129 11.07 -10.11 -6.27
C VAL A 129 12.13 -11.20 -6.45
N LEU A 130 11.93 -12.32 -5.76
CA LEU A 130 12.72 -13.54 -5.92
C LEU A 130 12.08 -14.40 -7.02
N THR A 131 12.86 -14.87 -7.98
CA THR A 131 12.37 -15.64 -9.14
C THR A 131 13.21 -16.89 -9.37
N GLY A 132 12.65 -17.89 -10.08
CA GLY A 132 13.36 -19.13 -10.36
C GLY A 132 13.75 -19.86 -9.06
N ASN A 133 15.05 -20.05 -8.88
CA ASN A 133 15.60 -20.76 -7.72
C ASN A 133 16.00 -19.81 -6.55
N ASP A 134 15.78 -18.50 -6.67
CA ASP A 134 16.25 -17.49 -5.70
C ASP A 134 15.37 -17.40 -4.42
N GLY A 135 14.64 -18.46 -4.05
CA GLY A 135 13.73 -18.46 -2.90
C GLY A 135 13.12 -19.83 -2.64
N GLU A 136 11.97 -19.85 -1.95
CA GLU A 136 11.21 -21.07 -1.68
C GLU A 136 9.70 -20.80 -1.68
N ILE A 137 8.90 -21.81 -2.01
CA ILE A 137 7.46 -21.79 -1.73
C ILE A 137 7.30 -22.29 -0.29
N ARG A 138 6.92 -21.39 0.62
CA ARG A 138 6.78 -21.71 2.04
C ARG A 138 5.54 -22.56 2.31
N ALA A 139 5.70 -23.61 3.11
CA ALA A 139 4.57 -24.36 3.66
C ALA A 139 3.86 -23.62 4.80
N ASN A 140 4.55 -22.69 5.46
CA ASN A 140 4.03 -21.80 6.48
C ASN A 140 4.60 -20.39 6.27
N CYS A 141 3.77 -19.39 6.00
CA CYS A 141 4.24 -18.02 5.73
C CYS A 141 5.09 -17.42 6.86
N SER A 142 4.83 -17.85 8.10
CA SER A 142 5.48 -17.37 9.33
C SER A 142 6.84 -18.02 9.61
N ALA A 143 7.26 -19.01 8.83
CA ALA A 143 8.53 -19.71 9.02
C ALA A 143 9.21 -20.00 7.67
N ARG A 144 10.54 -20.06 7.66
CA ARG A 144 11.28 -20.66 6.54
C ARG A 144 11.05 -22.17 6.54
N ASN A 145 11.08 -22.79 5.37
CA ASN A 145 11.03 -24.25 5.31
C ASN A 145 12.24 -24.83 6.06
N ALA A 146 12.02 -25.88 6.84
CA ALA A 146 13.09 -26.55 7.55
C ALA A 146 14.04 -27.21 6.53
N GLY A 147 15.30 -26.79 6.50
CA GLY A 147 16.32 -27.48 5.73
C GLY A 147 16.54 -28.86 6.34
N LYS A 148 16.05 -29.92 5.70
CA LYS A 148 16.51 -31.27 6.04
C LYS A 148 17.97 -31.37 5.61
N THR A 149 18.90 -31.13 6.54
CA THR A 149 20.30 -31.52 6.34
C THR A 149 20.34 -33.05 6.29
N SER A 150 20.55 -33.59 5.10
CA SER A 150 20.62 -35.01 4.71
C SER A 150 19.31 -35.77 4.46
N VAL A 151 19.35 -36.51 3.36
CA VAL A 151 18.45 -37.59 2.89
C VAL A 151 17.17 -37.13 2.16
N LEU A 152 17.35 -36.79 0.89
CA LEU A 152 16.58 -37.43 -0.18
C LEU A 152 17.58 -37.85 -1.27
N VAL A 153 18.03 -39.10 -1.17
CA VAL A 153 18.61 -39.81 -2.31
C VAL A 153 17.57 -39.79 -3.43
N SER A 154 18.03 -39.50 -4.64
CA SER A 154 17.28 -39.63 -5.89
C SER A 154 16.45 -40.91 -5.88
N ALA A 155 15.12 -40.77 -5.92
CA ALA A 155 14.22 -41.84 -6.31
C ALA A 155 13.47 -41.36 -7.55
N VAL A 156 14.22 -41.23 -8.65
CA VAL A 156 13.63 -41.42 -9.98
C VAL A 156 13.60 -42.93 -10.17
N GLU A 157 12.45 -43.56 -9.96
CA GLU A 157 12.23 -44.90 -10.52
C GLU A 157 12.00 -44.70 -12.02
N GLU A 158 13.05 -44.92 -12.80
CA GLU A 158 12.90 -45.21 -14.23
C GLU A 158 12.22 -46.58 -14.36
N LEU A 159 10.98 -46.60 -14.86
CA LEU A 159 10.35 -47.84 -15.30
C LEU A 159 11.11 -48.37 -16.53
N PRO A 160 11.53 -49.64 -16.57
CA PRO A 160 12.19 -50.20 -17.73
C PRO A 160 11.20 -50.28 -18.90
N VAL A 161 11.56 -49.69 -20.03
CA VAL A 161 10.89 -49.94 -21.31
C VAL A 161 11.36 -51.31 -21.80
N GLU A 162 10.52 -52.33 -21.63
CA GLU A 162 10.78 -53.67 -22.13
C GLU A 162 10.68 -53.69 -23.66
N GLU A 163 11.77 -54.12 -24.30
CA GLU A 163 11.94 -54.19 -25.74
C GLU A 163 11.19 -55.41 -26.30
N ALA A 164 9.99 -55.21 -26.84
CA ALA A 164 9.30 -56.24 -27.62
C ALA A 164 9.62 -56.07 -29.11
N ARG A 165 10.66 -56.76 -29.58
CA ARG A 165 10.82 -57.10 -31.01
C ARG A 165 10.17 -58.45 -31.32
N SER A 166 9.44 -58.46 -32.43
CA SER A 166 9.11 -59.57 -33.34
C SER A 166 7.85 -60.41 -33.07
N GLY A 167 6.96 -60.46 -34.08
CA GLY A 167 6.00 -61.55 -34.24
C GLY A 167 4.66 -61.21 -34.91
N PHE A 168 4.68 -60.79 -36.20
CA PHE A 168 3.78 -61.15 -37.33
C PHE A 168 3.74 -60.03 -38.38
#